data_AF-A0A352Z0X3-F1
#
_entry.id   AF-A0A352Z0X3-F1
#
_cell.length_a   1.000
_cell.length_b   1.000
_cell.length_c   1.000
_cell.angle_alpha   90.00
_cell.angle_beta   90.00
_cell.angle_gamma   90.00
#
_symmetry.space_group_name_H-M   'P 1'
#
loop_
_entity.id
_entity.type
_entity.pdbx_description
1 polymer ?
#
loop_
_entity_poly.entity_id
_entity_poly.type
_entity_poly.pdbx_seq_one_letter_code
_entity_poly.pdbx_strand_id
1 'polypeptide(L)'
;SVRKNYIGIARFFRAYFYFDKVKRFGNVPWVGKALDVSDTLILYGGRDSRTLVMDSVLADINYACENITVTSDPTRSTVTKYLAYALKSRICLFEGTFRKYHTELNLQGTAAAWLANAETAAKKVMDETGFTINSTGGLGKSYRTVFTNDAPVANEVMLSAISDITLKVLNDANWYWTSGTYGDKASFIRSFINTYLNIDGTPFTNNADWPTMLFKDEVKNRDLRLRQTIRMGDYKRIVGGTAVPAPPVFSYTFTGYQPIKWTLDDMYYDSERLNTNSISIFRYAEVLLNYAEAKAELGTLTDADWAATIGVLRARGGITGGLATKPTVADPYLIANYFPGITDPVILEVRRERGIELCLEGFRFADIIRWKRGELMHMEWNGFYVPELVTPMDLNEDGIPDVAFYQGTKPSPAVSGVTYVDVSAVVSGKTNPQLLKNGTSGELTWMNNIKRKWEDKMYYYP
;
A
#
# COMPACT_ATOMS: atom_id res chain seq x y z
N SER A 1 -14.53 -20.91 -27.90
CA SER A 1 -15.70 -20.34 -28.60
C SER A 1 -16.04 -18.99 -27.98
N VAL A 2 -16.68 -18.09 -28.72
CA VAL A 2 -17.10 -16.76 -28.23
C VAL A 2 -17.93 -16.86 -26.95
N ARG A 3 -18.86 -17.83 -26.89
CA ARG A 3 -19.64 -18.13 -25.67
C ARG A 3 -18.76 -18.42 -24.45
N LYS A 4 -17.75 -19.28 -24.58
CA LYS A 4 -16.83 -19.62 -23.48
C LYS A 4 -16.06 -18.39 -22.99
N ASN A 5 -15.61 -17.52 -23.90
CA ASN A 5 -14.92 -16.27 -23.54
C ASN A 5 -15.79 -15.38 -22.63
N TYR A 6 -17.02 -15.08 -23.04
CA TYR A 6 -17.90 -14.21 -22.24
C TYR A 6 -18.34 -14.86 -20.91
N ILE A 7 -18.53 -16.19 -20.88
CA ILE A 7 -18.74 -16.90 -19.60
C ILE A 7 -17.49 -16.77 -18.71
N GLY A 8 -16.29 -16.83 -19.29
CA GLY A 8 -15.03 -16.60 -18.58
C GLY A 8 -14.96 -15.22 -17.94
N ILE A 9 -15.32 -14.16 -18.69
CA ILE A 9 -15.38 -12.78 -18.17
C ILE A 9 -16.42 -12.66 -17.05
N ALA A 10 -17.61 -13.23 -17.22
CA ALA A 10 -18.64 -13.20 -16.18
C ALA A 10 -18.20 -13.92 -14.90
N ARG A 11 -17.52 -15.07 -15.03
CA ARG A 11 -16.97 -15.82 -13.89
C ARG A 11 -15.78 -15.13 -13.24
N PHE A 12 -14.95 -14.40 -13.98
CA PHE A 12 -13.92 -13.52 -13.42
C PHE A 12 -14.55 -12.52 -12.44
N PHE A 13 -15.60 -11.81 -12.86
CA PHE A 13 -16.28 -10.84 -11.99
C PHE A 13 -17.00 -11.51 -10.83
N ARG A 14 -17.64 -12.67 -11.03
CA ARG A 14 -18.27 -13.40 -9.93
C ARG A 14 -17.24 -13.85 -8.88
N ALA A 15 -16.09 -14.38 -9.31
CA ALA A 15 -14.97 -14.71 -8.43
C ALA A 15 -14.48 -13.47 -7.67
N TYR A 16 -14.27 -12.34 -8.36
CA TYR A 16 -13.87 -11.07 -7.76
C TYR A 16 -14.87 -10.60 -6.68
N PHE A 17 -16.16 -10.56 -7.01
CA PHE A 17 -17.21 -10.10 -6.09
C PHE A 17 -17.43 -11.04 -4.91
N TYR A 18 -17.28 -12.35 -5.08
CA TYR A 18 -17.38 -13.30 -3.96
C TYR A 18 -16.14 -13.27 -3.08
N PHE A 19 -14.95 -13.14 -3.67
CA PHE A 19 -13.72 -12.93 -2.92
C PHE A 19 -13.82 -11.70 -2.02
N ASP A 20 -14.28 -10.56 -2.54
CA ASP A 20 -14.49 -9.35 -1.73
C ASP A 20 -15.50 -9.55 -0.59
N LYS A 21 -16.60 -10.28 -0.85
CA LYS A 21 -17.55 -10.65 0.19
C LYS A 21 -16.94 -11.54 1.26
N VAL A 22 -16.17 -12.56 0.89
CA VAL A 22 -15.54 -13.47 1.85
C VAL A 22 -14.47 -12.77 2.68
N LYS A 23 -13.65 -11.92 2.06
CA LYS A 23 -12.70 -11.07 2.79
C LYS A 23 -13.39 -10.21 3.84
N ARG A 24 -14.54 -9.63 3.48
CA ARG A 24 -15.26 -8.71 4.35
C ARG A 24 -16.08 -9.43 5.40
N PHE A 25 -16.86 -10.44 5.04
CA PHE A 25 -17.87 -11.01 5.93
C PHE A 25 -17.54 -12.42 6.42
N GLY A 26 -16.61 -13.14 5.79
CA GLY A 26 -16.37 -14.56 6.02
C GLY A 26 -17.35 -15.43 5.23
N ASN A 27 -18.11 -16.30 5.89
CA ASN A 27 -19.16 -17.12 5.26
C ASN A 27 -20.18 -16.22 4.52
N VAL A 28 -20.67 -16.59 3.34
CA VAL A 28 -21.73 -15.85 2.63
C VAL A 28 -22.55 -16.82 1.81
N PRO A 29 -23.84 -16.54 1.51
CA PRO A 29 -24.62 -17.38 0.62
C PRO A 29 -24.00 -17.45 -0.78
N TRP A 30 -23.77 -18.66 -1.29
CA TRP A 30 -23.27 -18.89 -2.65
C TRP A 30 -24.42 -18.98 -3.65
N VAL A 31 -24.40 -18.09 -4.64
CA VAL A 31 -25.42 -17.98 -5.69
C VAL A 31 -24.76 -18.27 -7.04
N GLY A 32 -24.82 -19.53 -7.46
CA GLY A 32 -24.20 -20.00 -8.71
C GLY A 32 -25.03 -19.79 -9.98
N LYS A 33 -26.25 -19.27 -9.86
CA LYS A 33 -27.23 -19.09 -10.95
C LYS A 33 -27.96 -17.74 -10.83
N ALA A 34 -28.68 -17.35 -11.87
CA ALA A 34 -29.69 -16.30 -11.72
C ALA A 34 -30.80 -16.81 -10.77
N LEU A 35 -31.23 -15.96 -9.84
CA LEU A 35 -32.32 -16.27 -8.93
C LEU A 35 -33.66 -16.07 -9.62
N ASP A 36 -34.59 -16.99 -9.37
CA ASP A 36 -36.00 -16.87 -9.72
C ASP A 36 -36.83 -16.49 -8.48
N VAL A 37 -38.02 -15.92 -8.67
CA VAL A 37 -38.96 -15.59 -7.57
C VAL A 37 -39.36 -16.83 -6.75
N SER A 38 -39.25 -18.02 -7.34
CA SER A 38 -39.50 -19.31 -6.69
C SER A 38 -38.32 -19.86 -5.87
N ASP A 39 -37.14 -19.22 -5.91
CA ASP A 39 -35.95 -19.64 -5.15
C ASP A 39 -36.02 -19.23 -3.67
N THR A 40 -37.06 -19.66 -2.96
CA THR A 40 -37.30 -19.29 -1.55
C THR A 40 -36.24 -19.83 -0.59
N LEU A 41 -35.64 -20.99 -0.90
CA LEU A 41 -34.61 -21.62 -0.06
C LEU A 41 -33.36 -20.76 0.12
N ILE A 42 -32.92 -20.05 -0.91
CA ILE A 42 -31.73 -19.20 -0.84
C ILE A 42 -32.08 -17.79 -0.36
N LEU A 43 -33.30 -17.31 -0.63
CA LEU A 43 -33.80 -16.04 -0.13
C LEU A 43 -33.88 -16.02 1.40
N TYR A 44 -34.34 -17.12 2.00
CA TYR A 44 -34.43 -17.30 3.46
C TYR A 44 -33.31 -18.19 4.03
N GLY A 45 -32.32 -18.52 3.20
CA GLY A 45 -31.22 -19.42 3.55
C GLY A 45 -30.15 -18.76 4.41
N GLY A 46 -29.40 -19.59 5.14
CA GLY A 46 -28.22 -19.17 5.89
C GLY A 46 -27.00 -18.89 5.02
N ARG A 47 -25.88 -18.57 5.68
CA ARG A 47 -24.58 -18.38 5.01
C ARG A 47 -23.94 -19.73 4.70
N ASP A 48 -23.39 -19.90 3.51
CA ASP A 48 -22.59 -21.08 3.19
C ASP A 48 -21.19 -21.01 3.80
N SER A 49 -20.57 -22.17 4.01
CA SER A 49 -19.23 -22.26 4.57
C SER A 49 -18.21 -21.55 3.67
N ARG A 50 -17.21 -20.92 4.29
CA ARG A 50 -16.07 -20.33 3.58
C ARG A 50 -15.45 -21.30 2.58
N THR A 51 -15.30 -22.57 2.96
CA THR A 51 -14.77 -23.62 2.09
C THR A 51 -15.59 -23.74 0.81
N LEU A 52 -16.92 -23.90 0.91
CA LEU A 52 -17.79 -24.01 -0.26
C LEU A 52 -17.70 -22.77 -1.16
N VAL A 53 -17.78 -21.58 -0.58
CA VAL A 53 -17.74 -20.33 -1.33
C VAL A 53 -16.38 -20.15 -2.02
N MET A 54 -15.28 -20.39 -1.31
CA MET A 54 -13.94 -20.20 -1.87
C MET A 54 -13.59 -21.27 -2.90
N ASP A 55 -13.99 -22.53 -2.71
CA ASP A 55 -13.80 -23.56 -3.73
C ASP A 55 -14.58 -23.22 -5.01
N SER A 56 -15.76 -22.60 -4.87
CA SER A 56 -16.53 -22.09 -6.00
C SER A 56 -15.87 -20.88 -6.68
N VAL A 57 -15.29 -19.96 -5.90
CA VAL A 57 -14.46 -18.84 -6.42
C VAL A 57 -13.26 -19.37 -7.20
N LEU A 58 -12.59 -20.41 -6.69
CA LEU A 58 -11.46 -21.04 -7.39
C LEU A 58 -11.89 -21.69 -8.71
N ALA A 59 -13.03 -22.38 -8.72
CA ALA A 59 -13.59 -22.96 -9.93
C ALA A 59 -13.93 -21.89 -10.98
N ASP A 60 -14.49 -20.76 -10.55
CA ASP A 60 -14.81 -19.64 -11.43
C ASP A 60 -13.57 -18.98 -12.03
N ILE A 61 -12.57 -18.68 -11.20
CA ILE A 61 -11.36 -18.03 -11.68
C ILE A 61 -10.51 -18.97 -12.56
N ASN A 62 -10.51 -20.28 -12.28
CA ASN A 62 -9.89 -21.28 -13.17
C ASN A 62 -10.57 -21.29 -14.54
N TYR A 63 -11.90 -21.31 -14.57
CA TYR A 63 -12.64 -21.24 -15.83
C TYR A 63 -12.31 -19.96 -16.60
N ALA A 64 -12.23 -18.81 -15.92
CA ALA A 64 -11.84 -17.55 -16.54
C ALA A 64 -10.42 -17.62 -17.16
N CYS A 65 -9.46 -18.13 -16.41
CA CYS A 65 -8.07 -18.33 -16.84
C CYS A 65 -7.95 -19.19 -18.11
N GLU A 66 -8.78 -20.23 -18.23
CA GLU A 66 -8.78 -21.16 -19.36
C GLU A 66 -9.50 -20.59 -20.60
N ASN A 67 -10.57 -19.81 -20.39
CA ASN A 67 -11.53 -19.52 -21.46
C ASN A 67 -11.52 -18.08 -21.97
N ILE A 68 -11.00 -17.10 -21.21
CA ILE A 68 -10.81 -15.74 -21.72
C ILE A 68 -9.77 -15.79 -22.84
N THR A 69 -10.08 -15.22 -24.01
CA THR A 69 -9.22 -15.34 -25.20
C THR A 69 -8.29 -14.15 -25.38
N VAL A 70 -8.67 -12.97 -24.90
CA VAL A 70 -7.85 -11.75 -25.01
C VAL A 70 -6.63 -11.90 -24.10
N THR A 71 -5.43 -11.84 -24.66
CA THR A 71 -4.16 -11.98 -23.92
C THR A 71 -3.52 -10.64 -23.56
N SER A 72 -3.81 -9.59 -24.32
CA SER A 72 -3.29 -8.24 -24.09
C SER A 72 -4.30 -7.20 -24.58
N ASP A 73 -4.30 -6.04 -23.95
CA ASP A 73 -5.17 -4.93 -24.30
C ASP A 73 -4.42 -3.60 -24.18
N PRO A 74 -3.96 -2.94 -25.26
CA PRO A 74 -3.12 -1.75 -25.18
C PRO A 74 -3.66 -0.62 -24.29
N THR A 75 -4.99 -0.48 -24.19
CA THR A 75 -5.63 0.56 -23.35
C THR A 75 -5.61 0.23 -21.86
N ARG A 76 -5.31 -1.03 -21.48
CA ARG A 76 -5.32 -1.53 -20.10
C ARG A 76 -6.69 -1.35 -19.43
N SER A 77 -7.79 -1.43 -20.18
CA SER A 77 -9.14 -1.17 -19.68
C SER A 77 -10.05 -2.41 -19.72
N THR A 78 -9.56 -3.54 -20.22
CA THR A 78 -10.35 -4.76 -20.36
C THR A 78 -9.76 -5.95 -19.59
N VAL A 79 -10.63 -6.91 -19.26
CA VAL A 79 -10.21 -8.15 -18.59
C VAL A 79 -9.53 -9.07 -19.60
N THR A 80 -8.22 -9.27 -19.41
CA THR A 80 -7.42 -10.23 -20.19
C THR A 80 -7.27 -11.57 -19.46
N LYS A 81 -6.83 -12.60 -20.20
CA LYS A 81 -6.48 -13.91 -19.65
C LYS A 81 -5.46 -13.78 -18.52
N TYR A 82 -4.41 -12.99 -18.72
CA TYR A 82 -3.34 -12.86 -17.74
C TYR A 82 -3.74 -11.99 -16.54
N LEU A 83 -4.71 -11.09 -16.71
CA LEU A 83 -5.37 -10.45 -15.58
C LEU A 83 -6.15 -11.46 -14.72
N ALA A 84 -6.82 -12.45 -15.34
CA ALA A 84 -7.47 -13.52 -14.59
C ALA A 84 -6.47 -14.36 -13.78
N TYR A 85 -5.28 -14.65 -14.34
CA TYR A 85 -4.20 -15.30 -13.58
C TYR A 85 -3.64 -14.40 -12.47
N ALA A 86 -3.48 -13.09 -12.70
CA ALA A 86 -3.08 -12.15 -11.65
C ALA A 86 -4.11 -12.12 -10.50
N LEU A 87 -5.41 -12.05 -10.81
CA LEU A 87 -6.46 -12.13 -9.79
C LEU A 87 -6.47 -13.49 -9.09
N LYS A 88 -6.29 -14.62 -9.82
CA LYS A 88 -6.15 -15.94 -9.21
C LYS A 88 -5.00 -15.95 -8.20
N SER A 89 -3.84 -15.38 -8.53
CA SER A 89 -2.71 -15.31 -7.62
C SER A 89 -3.04 -14.55 -6.33
N ARG A 90 -3.73 -13.41 -6.44
CA ARG A 90 -4.17 -12.58 -5.30
C ARG A 90 -5.17 -13.34 -4.41
N ILE A 91 -6.19 -13.95 -5.02
CA ILE A 91 -7.22 -14.73 -4.31
C ILE A 91 -6.56 -15.88 -3.55
N CYS A 92 -5.71 -16.64 -4.23
CA CYS A 92 -5.14 -17.86 -3.67
C CYS A 92 -4.08 -17.56 -2.62
N LEU A 93 -3.30 -16.47 -2.77
CA LEU A 93 -2.38 -16.01 -1.74
C LEU A 93 -3.14 -15.59 -0.48
N PHE A 94 -4.22 -14.80 -0.67
CA PHE A 94 -5.07 -14.39 0.44
C PHE A 94 -5.63 -15.62 1.16
N GLU A 95 -6.29 -16.52 0.45
CA GLU A 95 -6.94 -17.68 1.07
C GLU A 95 -5.93 -18.64 1.70
N GLY A 96 -4.79 -18.88 1.06
CA GLY A 96 -3.74 -19.75 1.59
C GLY A 96 -3.13 -19.21 2.88
N THR A 97 -2.74 -17.93 2.91
CA THR A 97 -2.21 -17.29 4.13
C THR A 97 -3.28 -17.16 5.22
N PHE A 98 -4.52 -16.81 4.84
CA PHE A 98 -5.63 -16.76 5.78
C PHE A 98 -5.85 -18.12 6.45
N ARG A 99 -5.94 -19.22 5.68
CA ARG A 99 -6.08 -20.58 6.22
C ARG A 99 -4.88 -21.02 7.06
N LYS A 100 -3.67 -20.56 6.75
CA LYS A 100 -2.45 -20.85 7.51
C LYS A 100 -2.46 -20.20 8.90
N TYR A 101 -2.85 -18.92 8.98
CA TYR A 101 -2.74 -18.14 10.21
C TYR A 101 -4.03 -18.10 11.06
N HIS A 102 -5.21 -18.23 10.44
CA HIS A 102 -6.51 -18.32 11.13
C HIS A 102 -6.83 -19.75 11.56
N THR A 103 -6.10 -20.22 12.56
CA THR A 103 -6.19 -21.59 13.08
C THR A 103 -7.57 -21.95 13.62
N GLU A 104 -8.36 -20.96 14.04
CA GLU A 104 -9.74 -21.12 14.53
C GLU A 104 -10.69 -21.70 13.49
N LEU A 105 -10.35 -21.63 12.20
CA LEU A 105 -11.17 -22.21 11.13
C LEU A 105 -10.89 -23.69 10.87
N ASN A 106 -9.80 -24.25 11.42
CA ASN A 106 -9.38 -25.63 11.17
C ASN A 106 -9.19 -25.97 9.67
N LEU A 107 -8.68 -25.01 8.88
CA LEU A 107 -8.46 -25.14 7.42
C LEU A 107 -6.99 -25.24 6.99
N GLN A 108 -6.05 -25.31 7.95
CA GLN A 108 -4.60 -25.31 7.71
C GLN A 108 -4.19 -26.43 6.74
N GLY A 109 -4.86 -27.59 6.77
CA GLY A 109 -4.57 -28.73 5.89
C GLY A 109 -4.74 -28.45 4.39
N THR A 110 -5.42 -27.36 4.02
CA THR A 110 -5.59 -26.94 2.62
C THR A 110 -4.80 -25.69 2.25
N ALA A 111 -4.14 -25.04 3.23
CA ALA A 111 -3.40 -23.79 3.00
C ALA A 111 -2.32 -23.93 1.92
N ALA A 112 -1.54 -25.01 1.95
CA ALA A 112 -0.48 -25.26 0.97
C ALA A 112 -1.01 -25.38 -0.47
N ALA A 113 -2.17 -26.01 -0.68
CA ALA A 113 -2.77 -26.14 -2.01
C ALA A 113 -3.21 -24.78 -2.59
N TRP A 114 -3.71 -23.88 -1.74
CA TRP A 114 -4.01 -22.51 -2.14
C TRP A 114 -2.74 -21.71 -2.46
N LEU A 115 -1.71 -21.81 -1.63
CA LEU A 115 -0.42 -21.16 -1.90
C LEU A 115 0.22 -21.67 -3.20
N ALA A 116 0.17 -22.97 -3.49
CA ALA A 116 0.65 -23.54 -4.75
C ALA A 116 -0.14 -23.02 -5.97
N ASN A 117 -1.46 -22.82 -5.82
CA ASN A 117 -2.27 -22.16 -6.86
C ASN A 117 -1.88 -20.69 -7.05
N ALA A 118 -1.51 -19.99 -5.98
CA ALA A 118 -1.04 -18.62 -6.04
C ALA A 118 0.29 -18.51 -6.79
N GLU A 119 1.26 -19.34 -6.40
CA GLU A 119 2.56 -19.48 -7.05
C GLU A 119 2.38 -19.76 -8.55
N THR A 120 1.66 -20.83 -8.90
CA THR A 120 1.51 -21.28 -10.29
C THR A 120 0.83 -20.21 -11.15
N ALA A 121 -0.18 -19.53 -10.62
CA ALA A 121 -0.88 -18.47 -11.33
C ALA A 121 0.02 -17.24 -11.56
N ALA A 122 0.76 -16.80 -10.53
CA ALA A 122 1.69 -15.70 -10.67
C ALA A 122 2.83 -16.03 -11.63
N LYS A 123 3.42 -17.23 -11.51
CA LYS A 123 4.47 -17.73 -12.40
C LYS A 123 4.04 -17.74 -13.86
N LYS A 124 2.80 -18.15 -14.14
CA LYS A 124 2.29 -18.12 -15.53
C LYS A 124 2.25 -16.70 -16.11
N VAL A 125 1.88 -15.70 -15.31
CA VAL A 125 1.95 -14.29 -15.74
C VAL A 125 3.40 -13.88 -15.96
N MET A 126 4.31 -14.25 -15.06
CA MET A 126 5.73 -13.95 -15.18
C MET A 126 6.36 -14.54 -16.45
N ASP A 127 6.04 -15.79 -16.77
CA ASP A 127 6.68 -16.53 -17.87
C ASP A 127 6.10 -16.19 -19.25
N GLU A 128 4.83 -15.78 -19.37
CA GLU A 128 4.13 -15.73 -20.66
C GLU A 128 3.71 -14.34 -21.16
N THR A 129 3.88 -13.26 -20.38
CA THR A 129 3.31 -11.94 -20.74
C THR A 129 4.31 -10.89 -21.23
N GLY A 130 5.58 -11.02 -20.87
CA GLY A 130 6.59 -9.98 -21.12
C GLY A 130 6.38 -8.68 -20.31
N PHE A 131 5.50 -8.66 -19.30
CA PHE A 131 5.42 -7.52 -18.37
C PHE A 131 6.75 -7.36 -17.62
N THR A 132 7.10 -6.11 -17.31
CA THR A 132 8.33 -5.71 -16.62
C THR A 132 8.03 -4.59 -15.63
N ILE A 133 8.85 -4.45 -14.59
CA ILE A 133 8.78 -3.28 -13.71
C ILE A 133 9.23 -2.02 -14.47
N ASN A 134 8.50 -0.93 -14.30
CA ASN A 134 8.79 0.33 -14.97
C ASN A 134 10.15 0.89 -14.53
N SER A 135 10.98 1.23 -15.52
CA SER A 135 12.27 1.89 -15.36
C SER A 135 12.32 3.27 -16.05
N THR A 136 11.23 3.67 -16.72
CA THR A 136 11.15 4.94 -17.45
C THR A 136 11.41 6.13 -16.54
N GLY A 137 12.27 7.05 -16.97
CA GLY A 137 12.65 8.24 -16.17
C GLY A 137 13.71 8.00 -15.10
N GLY A 138 14.21 6.76 -14.93
CA GLY A 138 15.27 6.41 -14.00
C GLY A 138 14.80 6.13 -12.56
N LEU A 139 15.72 5.66 -11.71
CA LEU A 139 15.45 5.10 -10.37
C LEU A 139 14.69 6.04 -9.42
N GLY A 140 14.86 7.36 -9.57
CA GLY A 140 14.18 8.38 -8.76
C GLY A 140 12.80 8.82 -9.26
N LYS A 141 12.32 8.29 -10.40
CA LYS A 141 11.04 8.69 -11.03
C LYS A 141 10.18 7.51 -11.50
N SER A 142 10.79 6.37 -11.79
CA SER A 142 10.12 5.24 -12.43
C SER A 142 9.04 4.58 -11.57
N TYR A 143 9.07 4.73 -10.25
CA TYR A 143 7.98 4.25 -9.39
C TYR A 143 6.78 5.17 -9.47
N ARG A 144 6.97 6.47 -9.21
CA ARG A 144 5.86 7.43 -9.14
C ARG A 144 5.14 7.61 -10.48
N THR A 145 5.88 7.56 -11.59
CA THR A 145 5.32 7.68 -12.94
C THR A 145 4.24 6.65 -13.27
N VAL A 146 4.22 5.50 -12.60
CA VAL A 146 3.14 4.50 -12.74
C VAL A 146 1.78 5.04 -12.26
N PHE A 147 1.79 6.05 -11.41
CA PHE A 147 0.62 6.59 -10.73
C PHE A 147 0.24 8.00 -11.19
N THR A 148 1.13 8.70 -11.91
CA THR A 148 0.96 10.11 -12.31
C THR A 148 0.86 10.33 -13.81
N ASN A 149 0.88 9.26 -14.62
CA ASN A 149 0.69 9.39 -16.07
C ASN A 149 -0.79 9.34 -16.45
N ASP A 150 -1.19 10.16 -17.42
CA ASP A 150 -2.52 10.13 -18.04
C ASP A 150 -2.83 8.74 -18.59
N ALA A 151 -1.95 8.25 -19.47
CA ALA A 151 -2.01 6.89 -20.00
C ALA A 151 -1.34 5.88 -19.05
N PRO A 152 -1.96 4.72 -18.77
CA PRO A 152 -1.35 3.67 -17.96
C PRO A 152 0.02 3.23 -18.52
N VAL A 153 0.97 2.98 -17.61
CA VAL A 153 2.31 2.50 -17.95
C VAL A 153 2.24 1.03 -18.40
N ALA A 154 2.10 0.82 -19.70
CA ALA A 154 1.64 -0.45 -20.28
C ALA A 154 2.57 -1.67 -20.06
N ASN A 155 3.85 -1.46 -19.75
CA ASN A 155 4.78 -2.54 -19.44
C ASN A 155 4.65 -3.06 -18.00
N GLU A 156 4.05 -2.32 -17.08
CA GLU A 156 3.83 -2.74 -15.69
C GLU A 156 2.34 -2.89 -15.34
N VAL A 157 1.49 -1.97 -15.83
CA VAL A 157 0.07 -1.93 -15.50
C VAL A 157 -0.71 -2.95 -16.32
N MET A 158 -1.52 -3.77 -15.65
CA MET A 158 -2.32 -4.82 -16.28
C MET A 158 -3.78 -4.42 -16.46
N LEU A 159 -4.31 -3.55 -15.58
CA LEU A 159 -5.65 -2.98 -15.65
C LEU A 159 -5.69 -1.63 -14.92
N SER A 160 -6.39 -0.66 -15.49
CA SER A 160 -6.67 0.65 -14.91
C SER A 160 -8.14 1.05 -15.04
N ALA A 161 -8.61 1.89 -14.11
CA ALA A 161 -9.73 2.78 -14.36
C ALA A 161 -9.20 3.99 -15.15
N ILE A 162 -9.57 4.08 -16.42
CA ILE A 162 -9.05 5.09 -17.34
C ILE A 162 -9.70 6.45 -17.05
N SER A 163 -8.86 7.46 -16.86
CA SER A 163 -9.28 8.85 -16.86
C SER A 163 -9.25 9.40 -18.29
N ASP A 164 -10.28 10.18 -18.64
CA ASP A 164 -10.46 10.75 -19.97
C ASP A 164 -11.10 12.15 -19.87
N ILE A 165 -10.36 13.15 -20.34
CA ILE A 165 -10.77 14.57 -20.28
C ILE A 165 -11.95 14.85 -21.22
N THR A 166 -12.02 14.19 -22.37
CA THR A 166 -13.08 14.36 -23.36
C THR A 166 -14.40 13.78 -22.84
N LEU A 167 -14.35 12.64 -22.16
CA LEU A 167 -15.51 12.01 -21.52
C LEU A 167 -15.85 12.57 -20.13
N LYS A 168 -15.05 13.50 -19.60
CA LYS A 168 -15.17 14.04 -18.23
C LYS A 168 -15.10 12.96 -17.15
N VAL A 169 -14.33 11.90 -17.39
CA VAL A 169 -14.02 10.85 -16.42
C VAL A 169 -12.69 11.21 -15.77
N LEU A 170 -12.75 12.00 -14.69
CA LEU A 170 -11.60 12.47 -13.93
C LEU A 170 -11.67 11.95 -12.50
N ASN A 171 -10.55 12.01 -11.78
CA ASN A 171 -10.49 11.66 -10.36
C ASN A 171 -10.09 12.86 -9.49
N ASP A 172 -10.13 12.69 -8.17
CA ASP A 172 -9.87 13.73 -7.15
C ASP A 172 -8.61 13.42 -6.32
N ALA A 173 -7.65 12.65 -6.86
CA ALA A 173 -6.47 12.26 -6.09
C ALA A 173 -5.72 13.45 -5.48
N ASN A 174 -5.43 14.50 -6.26
CA ASN A 174 -4.78 15.70 -5.73
C ASN A 174 -5.61 16.32 -4.62
N TRP A 175 -6.89 16.63 -4.88
CA TRP A 175 -7.75 17.28 -3.90
C TRP A 175 -7.85 16.47 -2.60
N TYR A 176 -7.88 15.14 -2.66
CA TYR A 176 -7.89 14.28 -1.48
C TYR A 176 -6.58 14.34 -0.68
N TRP A 177 -5.41 14.39 -1.33
CA TRP A 177 -4.10 14.39 -0.65
C TRP A 177 -3.56 15.79 -0.28
N THR A 178 -4.11 16.86 -0.86
CA THR A 178 -3.62 18.24 -0.68
C THR A 178 -4.71 19.22 -0.24
N SER A 179 -5.78 18.74 0.39
CA SER A 179 -6.83 19.59 0.98
C SER A 179 -6.96 19.37 2.47
N GLY A 180 -7.04 20.47 3.22
CA GLY A 180 -7.27 20.43 4.65
C GLY A 180 -8.73 20.21 5.04
N THR A 181 -9.66 20.25 4.08
CA THR A 181 -11.12 20.19 4.30
C THR A 181 -11.83 19.07 3.54
N TYR A 182 -11.18 18.44 2.55
CA TYR A 182 -11.79 17.39 1.74
C TYR A 182 -11.30 15.99 2.12
N GLY A 183 -9.98 15.75 2.08
CA GLY A 183 -9.42 14.45 2.44
C GLY A 183 -9.12 14.27 3.93
N ASP A 184 -8.72 13.06 4.29
CA ASP A 184 -8.49 12.65 5.69
C ASP A 184 -7.12 13.11 6.25
N LYS A 185 -6.37 13.94 5.50
CA LYS A 185 -4.98 14.35 5.82
C LYS A 185 -4.08 13.14 6.11
N ALA A 186 -4.33 12.07 5.36
CA ALA A 186 -3.68 10.80 5.57
C ALA A 186 -2.16 10.97 5.46
N SER A 187 -1.46 10.51 6.49
CA SER A 187 -0.02 10.66 6.65
C SER A 187 0.60 9.31 6.96
N PHE A 188 1.84 9.09 6.54
CA PHE A 188 2.57 7.91 7.00
C PHE A 188 2.99 8.07 8.46
N ILE A 189 3.13 6.96 9.16
CA ILE A 189 3.72 6.94 10.49
C ILE A 189 5.22 6.70 10.38
N ARG A 190 6.02 7.31 11.27
CA ARG A 190 7.48 7.15 11.27
C ARG A 190 7.88 5.67 11.34
N SER A 191 7.10 4.88 12.09
CA SER A 191 7.34 3.44 12.20
C SER A 191 7.33 2.72 10.85
N PHE A 192 6.51 3.18 9.89
CA PHE A 192 6.50 2.65 8.53
C PHE A 192 7.63 3.24 7.69
N ILE A 193 7.94 4.53 7.84
CA ILE A 193 9.07 5.18 7.14
C ILE A 193 10.41 4.51 7.47
N ASN A 194 10.57 4.06 8.71
CA ASN A 194 11.74 3.31 9.16
C ASN A 194 11.89 1.93 8.48
N THR A 195 10.85 1.42 7.83
CA THR A 195 10.94 0.15 7.09
C THR A 195 11.61 0.29 5.72
N TYR A 196 11.68 1.49 5.15
CA TYR A 196 12.44 1.73 3.92
C TYR A 196 13.92 1.41 4.18
N LEU A 197 14.56 0.67 3.29
CA LEU A 197 15.96 0.32 3.45
C LEU A 197 16.86 1.53 3.13
N ASN A 198 18.12 1.46 3.53
CA ASN A 198 19.17 2.30 2.97
C ASN A 198 19.43 1.87 1.51
N ILE A 199 20.09 2.74 0.74
CA ILE A 199 20.41 2.47 -0.68
C ILE A 199 21.33 1.25 -0.87
N ASP A 200 22.07 0.85 0.16
CA ASP A 200 22.88 -0.37 0.18
C ASP A 200 22.08 -1.64 0.51
N GLY A 201 20.78 -1.51 0.78
CA GLY A 201 19.89 -2.62 1.13
C GLY A 201 19.88 -3.00 2.61
N THR A 202 20.62 -2.29 3.47
CA THR A 202 20.59 -2.52 4.92
C THR A 202 19.37 -1.84 5.58
N PRO A 203 18.85 -2.38 6.70
CA PRO A 203 17.84 -1.69 7.49
C PRO A 203 18.33 -0.33 7.98
N PHE A 204 17.54 0.72 7.75
CA PHE A 204 17.81 2.07 8.24
C PHE A 204 18.03 2.11 9.77
N THR A 205 17.24 1.30 10.48
CA THR A 205 17.23 1.21 11.94
C THR A 205 18.47 0.53 12.54
N ASN A 206 19.42 0.10 11.71
CA ASN A 206 20.75 -0.31 12.17
C ASN A 206 21.60 0.89 12.62
N ASN A 207 21.28 2.11 12.21
CA ASN A 207 21.95 3.32 12.70
C ASN A 207 21.41 3.70 14.09
N ALA A 208 22.22 3.59 15.14
CA ALA A 208 21.80 3.89 16.52
C ALA A 208 21.23 5.31 16.72
N ASP A 209 21.56 6.27 15.86
CA ASP A 209 21.09 7.66 15.95
C ASP A 209 19.70 7.88 15.32
N TRP A 210 19.14 6.87 14.64
CA TRP A 210 17.83 6.98 13.99
C TRP A 210 16.71 7.52 14.90
N PRO A 211 16.63 7.20 16.22
CA PRO A 211 15.51 7.64 17.06
C PRO A 211 15.38 9.15 17.19
N THR A 212 16.48 9.90 17.10
CA THR A 212 16.51 11.37 17.25
C THR A 212 16.91 12.09 15.96
N MET A 213 17.01 11.37 14.84
CA MET A 213 17.37 11.95 13.55
C MET A 213 16.31 12.93 13.08
N LEU A 214 16.74 14.11 12.63
CA LEU A 214 15.84 15.12 12.07
C LEU A 214 15.29 14.66 10.72
N PHE A 215 14.07 15.09 10.38
CA PHE A 215 13.38 14.71 9.15
C PHE A 215 14.27 14.83 7.90
N LYS A 216 14.94 15.97 7.73
CA LYS A 216 15.81 16.24 6.58
C LYS A 216 16.95 15.23 6.42
N ASP A 217 17.43 14.66 7.54
CA ASP A 217 18.54 13.70 7.53
C ASP A 217 18.02 12.26 7.45
N GLU A 218 16.88 11.96 8.08
CA GLU A 218 16.23 10.63 8.08
C GLU A 218 15.88 10.14 6.67
N VAL A 219 15.50 11.06 5.80
CA VAL A 219 15.02 10.74 4.45
C VAL A 219 16.15 10.59 3.42
N LYS A 220 17.41 10.86 3.79
CA LYS A 220 18.57 10.79 2.87
C LYS A 220 19.11 9.37 2.74
N ASN A 221 19.67 9.06 1.56
CA ASN A 221 20.34 7.78 1.24
C ASN A 221 19.46 6.53 1.48
N ARG A 222 18.15 6.69 1.31
CA ARG A 222 17.14 5.64 1.44
C ARG A 222 16.76 5.08 0.07
N ASP A 223 16.05 3.96 0.09
CA ASP A 223 15.24 3.47 -1.03
C ASP A 223 14.53 4.64 -1.73
N LEU A 224 14.81 4.82 -3.03
CA LEU A 224 14.32 5.95 -3.82
C LEU A 224 12.80 5.92 -4.05
N ARG A 225 12.10 4.86 -3.67
CA ARG A 225 10.63 4.88 -3.57
C ARG A 225 10.15 5.82 -2.47
N LEU A 226 10.95 6.08 -1.42
CA LEU A 226 10.58 7.00 -0.35
C LEU A 226 10.35 8.41 -0.90
N ARG A 227 11.32 8.96 -1.65
CA ARG A 227 11.20 10.30 -2.29
C ARG A 227 10.13 10.39 -3.37
N GLN A 228 9.63 9.24 -3.81
CA GLN A 228 8.53 9.10 -4.77
C GLN A 228 7.18 8.88 -4.08
N THR A 229 7.19 8.71 -2.76
CA THR A 229 6.02 8.40 -1.94
C THR A 229 5.65 9.56 -1.03
N ILE A 230 6.62 10.33 -0.53
CA ILE A 230 6.37 11.49 0.35
C ILE A 230 7.04 12.78 -0.16
N ARG A 231 6.55 13.94 0.31
CA ARG A 231 7.25 15.23 0.16
C ARG A 231 8.52 15.23 1.00
N MET A 232 9.67 15.45 0.37
CA MET A 232 10.97 15.53 1.02
C MET A 232 12.00 16.17 0.09
N GLY A 233 13.07 16.74 0.65
CA GLY A 233 14.22 17.26 -0.10
C GLY A 233 13.82 18.15 -1.27
N ASP A 234 14.33 17.85 -2.46
CA ASP A 234 14.15 18.64 -3.69
C ASP A 234 12.76 18.53 -4.35
N TYR A 235 11.75 17.98 -3.69
CA TYR A 235 10.40 17.88 -4.25
C TYR A 235 9.83 19.27 -4.55
N LYS A 236 9.36 19.44 -5.78
CA LYS A 236 8.79 20.69 -6.30
C LYS A 236 7.41 20.45 -6.88
N ARG A 237 6.60 21.50 -6.87
CA ARG A 237 5.29 21.55 -7.51
C ARG A 237 5.23 22.64 -8.55
N ILE A 238 4.26 22.57 -9.45
CA ILE A 238 4.08 23.57 -10.51
C ILE A 238 2.99 24.56 -10.12
N VAL A 239 3.29 25.86 -10.22
CA VAL A 239 2.35 26.96 -10.05
C VAL A 239 2.47 27.88 -11.25
N GLY A 240 1.42 27.94 -12.08
CA GLY A 240 1.44 28.78 -13.29
C GLY A 240 2.63 28.47 -14.22
N GLY A 241 3.01 27.20 -14.35
CA GLY A 241 4.16 26.75 -15.14
C GLY A 241 5.53 26.88 -14.46
N THR A 242 5.61 27.42 -13.23
CA THR A 242 6.87 27.57 -12.49
C THR A 242 7.03 26.50 -11.43
N ALA A 243 8.19 25.86 -11.36
CA ALA A 243 8.51 24.89 -10.32
C ALA A 243 8.89 25.60 -9.00
N VAL A 244 8.12 25.34 -7.94
CA VAL A 244 8.31 25.90 -6.59
C VAL A 244 8.65 24.80 -5.58
N PRO A 245 9.55 25.03 -4.60
CA PRO A 245 9.78 24.10 -3.50
C PRO A 245 8.47 23.74 -2.78
N ALA A 246 8.32 22.47 -2.41
CA ALA A 246 7.09 21.97 -1.79
C ALA A 246 7.41 21.05 -0.59
N PRO A 247 7.82 21.63 0.55
CA PRO A 247 8.01 20.88 1.79
C PRO A 247 6.67 20.27 2.28
N PRO A 248 6.72 19.35 3.27
CA PRO A 248 5.52 18.91 3.98
C PRO A 248 4.73 20.09 4.55
N VAL A 249 3.41 20.09 4.36
CA VAL A 249 2.53 21.18 4.80
C VAL A 249 1.61 20.68 5.90
N PHE A 250 1.70 21.26 7.10
CA PHE A 250 0.97 20.83 8.31
C PHE A 250 -0.54 21.14 8.30
N SER A 251 -1.06 21.77 7.25
CA SER A 251 -2.50 21.79 6.96
C SER A 251 -2.99 20.49 6.31
N TYR A 252 -2.08 19.68 5.74
CA TYR A 252 -2.36 18.43 5.00
C TYR A 252 -1.75 17.19 5.66
N THR A 253 -0.82 17.34 6.62
CA THR A 253 -0.22 16.22 7.35
C THR A 253 -0.18 16.46 8.86
N PHE A 254 -0.30 15.38 9.64
CA PHE A 254 -0.17 15.41 11.11
C PHE A 254 1.20 14.91 11.60
N THR A 255 1.88 14.10 10.80
CA THR A 255 3.12 13.41 11.19
C THR A 255 4.36 13.94 10.45
N GLY A 256 4.16 14.79 9.45
CA GLY A 256 5.20 15.33 8.58
C GLY A 256 5.52 14.45 7.36
N TYR A 257 5.10 13.18 7.34
CA TYR A 257 5.29 12.29 6.20
C TYR A 257 4.11 12.38 5.22
N GLN A 258 4.08 13.48 4.46
CA GLN A 258 2.98 13.80 3.54
C GLN A 258 3.08 13.01 2.23
N PRO A 259 2.06 12.22 1.85
CA PRO A 259 2.05 11.47 0.60
C PRO A 259 2.06 12.31 -0.69
N ILE A 260 2.70 11.78 -1.75
CA ILE A 260 2.71 12.35 -3.12
C ILE A 260 2.46 11.32 -4.22
N LYS A 261 2.28 10.03 -3.87
CA LYS A 261 2.29 8.91 -4.83
C LYS A 261 1.29 9.11 -5.98
N TRP A 262 0.08 9.57 -5.65
CA TRP A 262 -1.02 9.77 -6.61
C TRP A 262 -1.22 11.22 -7.05
N THR A 263 -0.42 12.15 -6.54
CA THR A 263 -0.62 13.57 -6.80
C THR A 263 0.14 13.98 -8.06
N LEU A 264 -0.51 14.68 -8.98
CA LEU A 264 0.13 15.42 -10.04
C LEU A 264 0.84 16.66 -9.48
N ASP A 265 1.95 17.04 -10.09
CA ASP A 265 2.83 18.08 -9.55
C ASP A 265 2.24 19.49 -9.68
N ASP A 266 1.38 19.72 -10.68
CA ASP A 266 0.69 20.99 -10.87
C ASP A 266 -0.38 21.22 -9.80
N MET A 267 -0.33 22.39 -9.16
CA MET A 267 -1.31 22.81 -8.15
C MET A 267 -2.68 23.12 -8.74
N TYR A 268 -2.79 23.25 -10.06
CA TYR A 268 -4.07 23.31 -10.77
C TYR A 268 -5.02 22.17 -10.36
N TYR A 269 -4.48 20.97 -10.09
CA TYR A 269 -5.28 19.79 -9.76
C TYR A 269 -5.73 19.74 -8.28
N ASP A 270 -5.34 20.69 -7.45
CA ASP A 270 -5.55 20.62 -5.98
C ASP A 270 -6.97 20.93 -5.52
N SER A 271 -7.84 21.32 -6.43
CA SER A 271 -9.25 21.58 -6.19
C SER A 271 -10.11 20.74 -7.12
N GLU A 272 -11.22 20.19 -6.62
CA GLU A 272 -12.20 19.45 -7.39
C GLU A 272 -11.69 18.11 -7.98
N ARG A 273 -12.41 17.58 -8.97
CA ARG A 273 -12.10 16.34 -9.70
C ARG A 273 -11.42 16.67 -11.02
N LEU A 274 -10.16 17.07 -10.94
CA LEU A 274 -9.40 17.53 -12.11
C LEU A 274 -8.30 16.57 -12.57
N ASN A 275 -7.95 15.54 -11.77
CA ASN A 275 -6.86 14.63 -12.10
C ASN A 275 -7.13 13.85 -13.40
N THR A 276 -6.10 13.81 -14.23
CA THR A 276 -6.11 13.17 -15.56
C THR A 276 -5.38 11.84 -15.59
N ASN A 277 -4.59 11.53 -14.56
CA ASN A 277 -3.91 10.25 -14.42
C ASN A 277 -4.90 9.10 -14.19
N SER A 278 -4.71 8.02 -14.94
CA SER A 278 -5.53 6.81 -14.79
C SER A 278 -5.16 6.06 -13.49
N ILE A 279 -6.16 5.47 -12.83
CA ILE A 279 -5.95 4.74 -11.57
C ILE A 279 -5.62 3.28 -11.86
N SER A 280 -4.38 2.88 -11.56
CA SER A 280 -3.92 1.49 -11.67
C SER A 280 -4.65 0.59 -10.66
N ILE A 281 -5.23 -0.52 -11.12
CA ILE A 281 -5.98 -1.50 -10.31
C ILE A 281 -5.19 -2.82 -10.14
N PHE A 282 -4.49 -3.23 -11.20
CA PHE A 282 -3.62 -4.39 -11.20
C PHE A 282 -2.28 -4.01 -11.84
N ARG A 283 -1.18 -4.32 -11.15
CA ARG A 283 0.19 -4.09 -11.62
C ARG A 283 1.01 -5.37 -11.51
N TYR A 284 1.98 -5.51 -12.40
CA TYR A 284 2.89 -6.64 -12.42
C TYR A 284 3.73 -6.75 -11.14
N ALA A 285 4.01 -5.64 -10.46
CA ALA A 285 4.68 -5.66 -9.15
C ALA A 285 3.95 -6.52 -8.11
N GLU A 286 2.62 -6.50 -8.09
CA GLU A 286 1.83 -7.36 -7.19
C GLU A 286 1.98 -8.83 -7.55
N VAL A 287 2.07 -9.17 -8.84
CA VAL A 287 2.29 -10.54 -9.30
C VAL A 287 3.63 -11.08 -8.79
N LEU A 288 4.70 -10.28 -8.89
CA LEU A 288 6.02 -10.65 -8.35
C LEU A 288 5.96 -10.88 -6.84
N LEU A 289 5.28 -10.00 -6.10
CA LEU A 289 5.10 -10.13 -4.65
C LEU A 289 4.26 -11.36 -4.30
N ASN A 290 3.20 -11.65 -5.05
CA ASN A 290 2.36 -12.81 -4.81
C ASN A 290 3.12 -14.12 -5.03
N TYR A 291 3.96 -14.19 -6.08
CA TYR A 291 4.86 -15.33 -6.30
C TYR A 291 5.87 -15.49 -5.17
N ALA A 292 6.57 -14.41 -4.81
CA ALA A 292 7.60 -14.43 -3.76
C ALA A 292 7.01 -14.86 -2.41
N GLU A 293 5.86 -14.32 -2.03
CA GLU A 293 5.21 -14.64 -0.77
C GLU A 293 4.67 -16.07 -0.75
N ALA A 294 4.03 -16.53 -1.84
CA ALA A 294 3.53 -17.90 -1.91
C ALA A 294 4.66 -18.92 -1.72
N LYS A 295 5.81 -18.72 -2.40
CA LYS A 295 6.97 -19.60 -2.26
C LYS A 295 7.66 -19.47 -0.91
N ALA A 296 7.74 -18.27 -0.33
CA ALA A 296 8.26 -18.09 1.02
C ALA A 296 7.39 -18.84 2.05
N GLU A 297 6.07 -18.70 1.95
CA GLU A 297 5.11 -19.37 2.84
C GLU A 297 5.10 -20.90 2.69
N LEU A 298 5.48 -21.42 1.52
CA LEU A 298 5.70 -22.84 1.22
C LEU A 298 7.12 -23.34 1.58
N GLY A 299 8.05 -22.45 1.92
CA GLY A 299 9.46 -22.80 2.19
C GLY A 299 10.27 -23.17 0.95
N THR A 300 9.80 -22.80 -0.25
CA THR A 300 10.40 -23.18 -1.54
C THR A 300 11.03 -22.01 -2.30
N LEU A 301 11.04 -20.79 -1.74
CA LEU A 301 11.65 -19.63 -2.39
C LEU A 301 13.17 -19.82 -2.52
N THR A 302 13.70 -19.70 -3.73
CA THR A 302 15.15 -19.77 -4.02
C THR A 302 15.77 -18.37 -4.19
N ASP A 303 17.10 -18.29 -4.23
CA ASP A 303 17.79 -17.02 -4.54
C ASP A 303 17.48 -16.53 -5.97
N ALA A 304 17.30 -17.44 -6.92
CA ALA A 304 16.87 -17.11 -8.27
C ALA A 304 15.44 -16.53 -8.27
N ASP A 305 14.52 -17.10 -7.49
CA ASP A 305 13.17 -16.55 -7.34
C ASP A 305 13.19 -15.18 -6.69
N TRP A 306 14.02 -14.99 -5.66
CA TRP A 306 14.23 -13.70 -5.01
C TRP A 306 14.73 -12.65 -5.99
N ALA A 307 15.79 -12.96 -6.74
CA ALA A 307 16.37 -12.09 -7.75
C ALA A 307 15.36 -11.70 -8.84
N ALA A 308 14.50 -12.63 -9.25
CA ALA A 308 13.45 -12.42 -10.25
C ALA A 308 12.21 -11.69 -9.72
N THR A 309 12.11 -11.43 -8.41
CA THR A 309 10.95 -10.79 -7.78
C THR A 309 11.34 -9.61 -6.90
N ILE A 310 11.67 -9.86 -5.64
CA ILE A 310 12.04 -8.84 -4.64
C ILE A 310 13.28 -8.07 -5.12
N GLY A 311 14.27 -8.76 -5.69
CA GLY A 311 15.45 -8.16 -6.29
C GLY A 311 15.11 -7.14 -7.39
N VAL A 312 14.17 -7.46 -8.28
CA VAL A 312 13.73 -6.55 -9.34
C VAL A 312 13.07 -5.28 -8.77
N LEU A 313 12.20 -5.43 -7.76
CA LEU A 313 11.50 -4.31 -7.13
C LEU A 313 12.48 -3.38 -6.38
N ARG A 314 13.42 -3.97 -5.64
CA ARG A 314 14.48 -3.25 -4.93
C ARG A 314 15.42 -2.53 -5.88
N ALA A 315 15.82 -3.19 -6.98
CA ALA A 315 16.65 -2.59 -8.01
C ALA A 315 15.97 -1.35 -8.60
N ARG A 316 14.65 -1.40 -8.88
CA ARG A 316 13.90 -0.21 -9.30
C ARG A 316 13.90 0.90 -8.26
N GLY A 317 13.78 0.55 -6.97
CA GLY A 317 13.94 1.48 -5.85
C GLY A 317 15.38 2.02 -5.68
N GLY A 318 16.31 1.66 -6.55
CA GLY A 318 17.70 2.08 -6.52
C GLY A 318 18.55 1.40 -5.46
N ILE A 319 18.01 0.40 -4.76
CA ILE A 319 18.77 -0.39 -3.80
C ILE A 319 19.84 -1.18 -4.56
N THR A 320 21.05 -1.20 -4.01
CA THR A 320 22.24 -1.78 -4.65
C THR A 320 22.68 -3.11 -4.04
N GLY A 321 22.32 -3.39 -2.78
CA GLY A 321 22.65 -4.64 -2.09
C GLY A 321 21.44 -5.56 -1.87
N GLY A 322 21.72 -6.85 -1.61
CA GLY A 322 20.69 -7.84 -1.30
C GLY A 322 19.73 -8.16 -2.46
N LEU A 323 20.14 -7.90 -3.70
CA LEU A 323 19.28 -8.09 -4.89
C LEU A 323 19.22 -9.54 -5.35
N ALA A 324 20.33 -10.28 -5.24
CA ALA A 324 20.45 -11.63 -5.81
C ALA A 324 20.26 -12.77 -4.81
N THR A 325 20.32 -12.48 -3.50
CA THR A 325 20.34 -13.49 -2.45
C THR A 325 19.29 -13.17 -1.39
N LYS A 326 18.59 -14.20 -0.91
CA LYS A 326 17.63 -14.07 0.19
C LYS A 326 18.33 -13.60 1.47
N PRO A 327 17.60 -12.89 2.36
CA PRO A 327 18.12 -12.50 3.65
C PRO A 327 18.35 -13.73 4.54
N THR A 328 19.41 -13.70 5.33
CA THR A 328 19.73 -14.73 6.34
C THR A 328 19.56 -14.24 7.77
N VAL A 329 19.40 -12.92 7.95
CA VAL A 329 19.25 -12.27 9.25
C VAL A 329 17.90 -11.58 9.30
N ALA A 330 17.13 -11.87 10.34
CA ALA A 330 15.83 -11.26 10.55
C ALA A 330 16.02 -9.84 11.12
N ASP A 331 15.36 -8.84 10.54
CA ASP A 331 15.43 -7.47 11.05
C ASP A 331 14.73 -7.38 12.41
N PRO A 332 15.47 -7.07 13.51
CA PRO A 332 14.89 -6.91 14.84
C PRO A 332 13.78 -5.85 14.90
N TYR A 333 13.86 -4.82 14.06
CA TYR A 333 12.86 -3.76 13.99
C TYR A 333 11.51 -4.28 13.50
N LEU A 334 11.51 -5.13 12.46
CA LEU A 334 10.28 -5.75 11.96
C LEU A 334 9.69 -6.72 12.97
N ILE A 335 10.53 -7.50 13.66
CA ILE A 335 10.07 -8.41 14.72
C ILE A 335 9.40 -7.61 15.84
N ALA A 336 10.05 -6.56 16.33
CA ALA A 336 9.57 -5.79 17.47
C ALA A 336 8.29 -5.00 17.17
N ASN A 337 8.19 -4.39 15.98
CA ASN A 337 7.15 -3.40 15.69
C ASN A 337 6.01 -3.92 14.82
N TYR A 338 6.22 -5.01 14.06
CA TYR A 338 5.26 -5.48 13.06
C TYR A 338 4.90 -6.95 13.17
N PHE A 339 5.86 -7.81 13.46
CA PHE A 339 5.68 -9.24 13.39
C PHE A 339 6.27 -9.98 14.60
N PRO A 340 5.84 -9.67 15.84
CA PRO A 340 6.25 -10.44 17.01
C PRO A 340 6.03 -11.94 16.78
N GLY A 341 7.04 -12.75 17.11
CA GLY A 341 7.00 -14.20 16.94
C GLY A 341 7.28 -14.74 15.53
N ILE A 342 7.59 -13.89 14.54
CA ILE A 342 8.11 -14.34 13.25
C ILE A 342 9.61 -14.07 13.21
N THR A 343 10.41 -15.12 13.06
CA THR A 343 11.88 -15.03 12.99
C THR A 343 12.45 -15.44 11.63
N ASP A 344 11.60 -15.85 10.68
CA ASP A 344 12.03 -16.17 9.32
C ASP A 344 12.39 -14.86 8.58
N PRO A 345 13.67 -14.64 8.22
CA PRO A 345 14.11 -13.42 7.56
C PRO A 345 13.47 -13.23 6.18
N VAL A 346 13.19 -14.31 5.46
CA VAL A 346 12.60 -14.25 4.12
C VAL A 346 11.16 -13.77 4.20
N ILE A 347 10.37 -14.32 5.14
CA ILE A 347 8.98 -13.88 5.34
C ILE A 347 8.94 -12.40 5.74
N LEU A 348 9.80 -11.97 6.67
CA LEU A 348 9.83 -10.58 7.13
C LEU A 348 10.14 -9.62 5.97
N GLU A 349 11.16 -9.91 5.16
CA GLU A 349 11.55 -9.04 4.06
C GLU A 349 10.56 -9.05 2.89
N VAL A 350 9.91 -10.19 2.60
CA VAL A 350 8.82 -10.21 1.60
C VAL A 350 7.65 -9.33 2.06
N ARG A 351 7.29 -9.36 3.35
CA ARG A 351 6.24 -8.50 3.91
C ARG A 351 6.64 -7.03 3.96
N ARG A 352 7.91 -6.72 4.22
CA ARG A 352 8.47 -5.35 4.10
C ARG A 352 8.30 -4.84 2.68
N GLU A 353 8.79 -5.61 1.71
CA GLU A 353 8.76 -5.24 0.30
C GLU A 353 7.33 -5.00 -0.17
N ARG A 354 6.41 -5.89 0.20
CA ARG A 354 4.98 -5.75 -0.11
C ARG A 354 4.39 -4.46 0.50
N GLY A 355 4.75 -4.15 1.75
CA GLY A 355 4.30 -2.93 2.42
C GLY A 355 4.75 -1.66 1.72
N ILE A 356 6.02 -1.62 1.29
CA ILE A 356 6.62 -0.46 0.59
C ILE A 356 6.06 -0.33 -0.83
N GLU A 357 6.09 -1.41 -1.60
CA GLU A 357 5.73 -1.42 -3.01
C GLU A 357 4.24 -1.15 -3.26
N LEU A 358 3.36 -1.56 -2.34
CA LEU A 358 1.91 -1.46 -2.47
C LEU A 358 1.28 -0.40 -1.54
N CYS A 359 2.09 0.48 -0.93
CA CYS A 359 1.56 1.52 -0.05
C CYS A 359 0.60 2.46 -0.81
N LEU A 360 -0.48 2.88 -0.15
CA LEU A 360 -1.54 3.74 -0.73
C LEU A 360 -2.29 3.13 -1.92
N GLU A 361 -2.26 1.80 -2.10
CA GLU A 361 -3.00 1.09 -3.16
C GLU A 361 -4.12 0.19 -2.61
N GLY A 362 -4.47 0.33 -1.33
CA GLY A 362 -5.60 -0.40 -0.70
C GLY A 362 -5.29 -1.83 -0.23
N PHE A 363 -4.03 -2.27 -0.25
CA PHE A 363 -3.67 -3.65 0.13
C PHE A 363 -3.46 -3.87 1.63
N ARG A 364 -2.96 -2.85 2.36
CA ARG A 364 -2.42 -3.04 3.72
C ARG A 364 -3.42 -3.64 4.71
N PHE A 365 -4.69 -3.22 4.67
CA PHE A 365 -5.70 -3.77 5.56
C PHE A 365 -5.94 -5.25 5.27
N ALA A 366 -6.11 -5.64 4.00
CA ALA A 366 -6.30 -7.04 3.63
C ALA A 366 -5.08 -7.91 3.99
N ASP A 367 -3.87 -7.36 3.91
CA ASP A 367 -2.64 -8.04 4.34
C ASP A 367 -2.60 -8.26 5.86
N ILE A 368 -2.96 -7.25 6.66
CA ILE A 368 -3.09 -7.37 8.12
C ILE A 368 -4.10 -8.46 8.50
N ILE A 369 -5.24 -8.49 7.80
CA ILE A 369 -6.30 -9.47 8.02
C ILE A 369 -5.77 -10.87 7.74
N ARG A 370 -5.28 -11.17 6.54
CA ARG A 370 -4.85 -12.54 6.17
C ARG A 370 -3.62 -13.06 6.91
N TRP A 371 -2.77 -12.16 7.43
CA TRP A 371 -1.64 -12.54 8.27
C TRP A 371 -2.02 -12.76 9.73
N LYS A 372 -3.28 -12.51 10.12
CA LYS A 372 -3.73 -12.49 11.51
C LYS A 372 -2.83 -11.58 12.36
N ARG A 373 -2.72 -10.31 11.94
CA ARG A 373 -1.88 -9.27 12.57
C ARG A 373 -2.68 -8.02 12.97
N GLY A 374 -3.93 -8.21 13.38
CA GLY A 374 -4.86 -7.14 13.70
C GLY A 374 -4.43 -6.25 14.87
N GLU A 375 -3.58 -6.75 15.77
CA GLU A 375 -2.94 -5.96 16.82
C GLU A 375 -2.11 -4.78 16.27
N LEU A 376 -1.69 -4.82 15.01
CA LEU A 376 -1.05 -3.67 14.35
C LEU A 376 -1.98 -2.46 14.21
N MET A 377 -3.29 -2.63 14.36
CA MET A 377 -4.24 -1.51 14.42
C MET A 377 -4.16 -0.75 15.76
N HIS A 378 -3.38 -1.23 16.74
CA HIS A 378 -3.08 -0.49 17.98
C HIS A 378 -1.90 0.47 17.84
N MET A 379 -1.12 0.36 16.75
CA MET A 379 0.10 1.15 16.57
C MET A 379 -0.15 2.65 16.78
N GLU A 380 0.79 3.29 17.49
CA GLU A 380 0.81 4.72 17.65
C GLU A 380 0.99 5.41 16.29
N TRP A 381 0.20 6.45 16.05
CA TRP A 381 0.41 7.31 14.89
C TRP A 381 1.47 8.35 15.23
N ASN A 382 2.73 7.99 14.98
CA ASN A 382 3.89 8.82 15.25
C ASN A 382 4.42 9.54 13.99
N GLY A 383 4.97 10.74 14.19
CA GLY A 383 5.63 11.53 13.16
C GLY A 383 7.12 11.71 13.40
N PHE A 384 7.75 12.59 12.62
CA PHE A 384 9.18 12.85 12.76
C PHE A 384 9.56 13.38 14.13
N TYR A 385 10.85 13.29 14.45
CA TYR A 385 11.41 13.79 15.70
C TYR A 385 11.49 15.32 15.70
N VAL A 386 10.97 15.94 16.76
CA VAL A 386 11.09 17.38 17.05
C VAL A 386 12.10 17.56 18.19
N PRO A 387 13.23 18.26 17.97
CA PRO A 387 14.28 18.38 18.97
C PRO A 387 13.88 19.25 20.17
N GLU A 388 13.16 20.34 19.90
CA GLU A 388 12.75 21.31 20.91
C GLU A 388 11.61 22.19 20.40
N LEU A 389 10.88 22.83 21.33
CA LEU A 389 9.84 23.80 21.00
C LEU A 389 10.43 25.11 20.48
N VAL A 390 9.67 25.81 19.65
CA VAL A 390 9.92 27.16 19.13
C VAL A 390 11.19 27.26 18.26
N THR A 391 11.77 26.13 17.86
CA THR A 391 12.89 26.10 16.91
C THR A 391 12.38 25.82 15.51
N PRO A 392 12.49 26.77 14.56
CA PRO A 392 12.10 26.56 13.18
C PRO A 392 12.95 25.47 12.51
N MET A 393 12.27 24.56 11.82
CA MET A 393 12.86 23.43 11.10
C MET A 393 12.69 23.66 9.60
N ASP A 394 13.79 23.55 8.87
CA ASP A 394 13.84 23.49 7.40
C ASP A 394 13.79 22.02 6.99
N LEU A 395 12.65 21.60 6.39
CA LEU A 395 12.35 20.20 6.08
C LEU A 395 12.84 19.79 4.69
N ASN A 396 13.06 20.75 3.78
CA ASN A 396 13.48 20.52 2.39
C ASN A 396 14.91 20.99 2.08
N GLU A 397 15.57 21.63 3.04
CA GLU A 397 16.93 22.17 2.97
C GLU A 397 17.11 23.30 1.95
N ASP A 398 16.09 24.14 1.76
CA ASP A 398 16.17 25.30 0.87
C ASP A 398 16.65 26.60 1.56
N GLY A 399 16.95 26.53 2.86
CA GLY A 399 17.39 27.67 3.67
C GLY A 399 16.24 28.51 4.24
N ILE A 400 14.99 28.14 3.97
CA ILE A 400 13.79 28.78 4.49
C ILE A 400 13.13 27.81 5.49
N PRO A 401 13.01 28.16 6.78
CA PRO A 401 12.34 27.29 7.72
C PRO A 401 10.84 27.13 7.43
N ASP A 402 10.33 25.90 7.59
CA ASP A 402 8.98 25.51 7.19
C ASP A 402 8.01 25.42 8.37
N VAL A 403 8.48 24.89 9.50
CA VAL A 403 7.62 24.54 10.63
C VAL A 403 8.31 24.77 11.97
N ALA A 404 7.54 25.19 12.98
CA ALA A 404 7.96 25.20 14.38
C ALA A 404 6.82 24.70 15.26
N PHE A 405 7.15 24.03 16.35
CA PHE A 405 6.17 23.50 17.31
C PHE A 405 6.18 24.33 18.58
N TYR A 406 5.03 24.65 19.17
CA TYR A 406 4.97 25.49 20.36
C TYR A 406 3.92 25.00 21.35
N GLN A 407 4.02 25.49 22.59
CA GLN A 407 3.00 25.31 23.62
C GLN A 407 2.62 26.66 24.21
N GLY A 408 1.35 26.83 24.57
CA GLY A 408 0.83 28.06 25.14
C GLY A 408 0.73 29.19 24.11
N THR A 409 1.51 30.25 24.30
CA THR A 409 1.44 31.43 23.43
C THR A 409 2.26 31.24 22.18
N LYS A 410 1.64 31.46 21.01
CA LYS A 410 2.34 31.44 19.72
C LYS A 410 3.51 32.45 19.75
N PRO A 411 4.72 32.04 19.31
CA PRO A 411 5.89 32.92 19.26
C PRO A 411 5.63 34.24 18.50
N SER A 412 6.15 35.34 19.03
CA SER A 412 6.06 36.68 18.45
C SER A 412 7.40 37.44 18.63
N PRO A 413 7.98 38.04 17.57
CA PRO A 413 7.48 38.03 16.19
C PRO A 413 7.57 36.63 15.56
N ALA A 414 6.58 36.28 14.74
CA ALA A 414 6.62 35.05 13.96
C ALA A 414 7.61 35.17 12.81
N VAL A 415 8.36 34.10 12.55
CA VAL A 415 9.25 34.02 11.37
C VAL A 415 8.38 33.85 10.12
N SER A 416 8.63 34.67 9.10
CA SER A 416 7.92 34.59 7.83
C SER A 416 8.14 33.23 7.17
N GLY A 417 7.09 32.64 6.59
CA GLY A 417 7.15 31.31 5.96
C GLY A 417 6.94 30.14 6.93
N VAL A 418 7.15 30.33 8.24
CA VAL A 418 7.05 29.25 9.22
C VAL A 418 5.61 28.98 9.63
N THR A 419 5.21 27.71 9.49
CA THR A 419 3.97 27.19 10.07
C THR A 419 4.19 26.87 11.55
N TYR A 420 3.41 27.47 12.44
CA TYR A 420 3.46 27.19 13.87
C TYR A 420 2.39 26.19 14.27
N VAL A 421 2.79 25.02 14.76
CA VAL A 421 1.90 23.93 15.19
C VAL A 421 1.79 23.92 16.71
N ASP A 422 0.56 24.05 17.22
CA ASP A 422 0.28 24.00 18.66
C ASP A 422 0.28 22.54 19.15
N VAL A 423 1.22 22.22 20.03
CA VAL A 423 1.36 20.91 20.68
C VAL A 423 1.09 21.00 22.18
N SER A 424 0.34 22.03 22.61
CA SER A 424 -0.14 22.13 23.99
C SER A 424 -1.07 20.97 24.30
N ALA A 425 -1.03 20.42 25.52
CA ALA A 425 -1.93 19.34 25.93
C ALA A 425 -3.42 19.70 25.79
N VAL A 426 -3.75 21.00 25.91
CA VAL A 426 -5.11 21.54 25.77
C VAL A 426 -5.08 22.74 24.83
N VAL A 427 -5.94 22.72 23.81
CA VAL A 427 -6.14 23.84 22.88
C VAL A 427 -7.62 24.20 22.89
N SER A 428 -7.94 25.47 23.13
CA SER A 428 -9.33 25.97 23.22
C SER A 428 -10.23 25.14 24.16
N GLY A 429 -9.69 24.72 25.30
CA GLY A 429 -10.41 23.94 26.32
C GLY A 429 -10.64 22.46 25.99
N LYS A 430 -10.05 21.93 24.92
CA LYS A 430 -10.15 20.52 24.52
C LYS A 430 -8.78 19.86 24.54
N THR A 431 -8.74 18.56 24.87
CA THR A 431 -7.51 17.75 24.73
C THR A 431 -7.02 17.83 23.29
N ASN A 432 -5.77 18.25 23.12
CA ASN A 432 -5.15 18.30 21.81
C ASN A 432 -4.74 16.89 21.37
N PRO A 433 -5.21 16.41 20.21
CA PRO A 433 -4.80 15.13 19.67
C PRO A 433 -3.37 15.13 19.10
N GLN A 434 -2.73 16.29 18.90
CA GLN A 434 -1.36 16.40 18.38
C GLN A 434 -0.40 16.84 19.48
N LEU A 435 0.52 15.97 19.88
CA LEU A 435 1.44 16.20 21.00
C LEU A 435 2.87 15.78 20.65
N LEU A 436 3.84 16.20 21.46
CA LEU A 436 5.19 15.66 21.45
C LEU A 436 5.33 14.56 22.51
N LYS A 437 5.99 13.45 22.13
CA LYS A 437 6.13 12.25 22.96
C LYS A 437 6.73 12.52 24.35
N ASN A 438 7.69 13.44 24.45
CA ASN A 438 8.37 13.78 25.71
C ASN A 438 7.94 15.16 26.26
N GLY A 439 6.75 15.64 25.89
CA GLY A 439 6.20 16.92 26.34
C GLY A 439 6.74 18.12 25.55
N THR A 440 8.05 18.37 25.58
CA THR A 440 8.70 19.51 24.89
C THR A 440 9.62 19.11 23.74
N SER A 441 9.82 17.81 23.53
CA SER A 441 10.62 17.23 22.45
C SER A 441 10.13 15.81 22.13
N GLY A 442 10.73 15.18 21.13
CA GLY A 442 10.42 13.80 20.74
C GLY A 442 9.59 13.70 19.47
N GLU A 443 9.15 12.49 19.16
CA GLU A 443 8.28 12.23 18.01
C GLU A 443 6.94 12.97 18.17
N LEU A 444 6.41 13.49 17.07
CA LEU A 444 5.01 13.87 17.00
C LEU A 444 4.13 12.65 17.26
N THR A 445 3.03 12.84 17.98
CA THR A 445 2.01 11.82 18.21
C THR A 445 0.65 12.36 17.82
N TRP A 446 -0.19 11.50 17.24
CA TRP A 446 -1.51 11.88 16.74
C TRP A 446 -2.62 10.96 17.27
N MET A 447 -3.71 11.57 17.75
CA MET A 447 -4.93 10.91 18.23
C MET A 447 -4.72 9.87 19.35
N ASN A 448 -3.69 10.03 20.18
CA ASN A 448 -3.47 9.16 21.34
C ASN A 448 -4.51 9.34 22.45
N ASN A 449 -5.29 10.42 22.40
CA ASN A 449 -6.45 10.64 23.26
C ASN A 449 -7.62 9.67 22.94
N ILE A 450 -7.56 8.93 21.82
CA ILE A 450 -8.55 7.91 21.46
C ILE A 450 -7.93 6.53 21.68
N LYS A 451 -8.56 5.72 22.53
CA LYS A 451 -8.12 4.32 22.75
C LYS A 451 -8.39 3.48 21.50
N ARG A 452 -7.33 3.14 20.76
CA ARG A 452 -7.36 2.16 19.67
C ARG A 452 -7.66 0.77 20.25
N LYS A 453 -8.53 0.01 19.59
CA LYS A 453 -8.94 -1.35 20.01
C LYS A 453 -8.97 -2.26 18.80
N TRP A 454 -8.68 -3.53 19.04
CA TRP A 454 -8.82 -4.61 18.07
C TRP A 454 -9.37 -5.82 18.81
N GLU A 455 -10.39 -6.44 18.24
CA GLU A 455 -11.04 -7.64 18.76
C GLU A 455 -11.11 -8.66 17.64
N ASP A 456 -11.14 -9.96 17.95
CA ASP A 456 -11.13 -11.01 16.93
C ASP A 456 -12.27 -10.89 15.91
N LYS A 457 -13.42 -10.37 16.34
CA LYS A 457 -14.56 -10.11 15.43
C LYS A 457 -14.22 -9.14 14.30
N MET A 458 -13.23 -8.26 14.48
CA MET A 458 -12.80 -7.24 13.51
C MET A 458 -11.94 -7.82 12.37
N TYR A 459 -11.54 -9.10 12.46
CA TYR A 459 -11.03 -9.83 11.28
C TYR A 459 -12.09 -10.04 10.21
N TYR A 460 -13.36 -9.82 10.58
CA TYR A 460 -14.50 -9.71 9.68
C TYR A 460 -15.20 -8.38 9.94
N TYR A 461 -15.98 -7.91 8.98
CA TYR A 461 -16.91 -6.81 9.18
C TYR A 461 -18.11 -7.34 9.98
N PRO A 462 -18.52 -6.66 11.07
CA PRO A 462 -19.60 -7.11 11.94
C PRO A 462 -20.97 -7.15 11.25
#